data_AF-A0A4Q6AX22-F1
#
_entry.id   AF-A0A4Q6AX22-F1
#
_cell.length_a   1.000
_cell.length_b   1.000
_cell.length_c   1.000
_cell.angle_alpha   90.00
_cell.angle_beta   90.00
_cell.angle_gamma   90.00
#
_symmetry.space_group_name_H-M   'P 1'
#
loop_
_entity.id
_entity.type
_entity.pdbx_description
1 polymer ?
#
loop_
_entity_poly.entity_id
_entity_poly.type
_entity_poly.pdbx_seq_one_letter_code
_entity_poly.pdbx_strand_id
1 'polypeptide(L)' 'MAFWHKFATNPDVLRSAMNLWPPFVGAGIVVDDISPDFRHIRILLKDR' A
#
# COMPACT_ATOMS: atom_id res chain seq x y z
N MET A 1 27.50 6.16 -0.38
CA MET A 1 26.38 5.67 0.45
C MET A 1 25.07 5.90 -0.29
N ALA A 2 24.59 4.95 -1.11
CA ALA A 2 23.39 5.17 -1.95
C ALA A 2 22.62 3.88 -2.28
N PHE A 3 22.43 2.99 -1.30
CA PHE A 3 21.67 1.75 -1.52
C PHE A 3 20.27 1.76 -0.87
N TRP A 4 20.03 2.64 0.11
CA TRP A 4 18.82 2.63 0.95
C TRP A 4 17.61 3.37 0.36
N HIS A 5 17.78 4.19 -0.67
CA HIS A 5 16.67 5.00 -1.23
C HIS A 5 15.63 4.21 -2.03
N LYS A 6 16.00 3.05 -2.60
CA LYS A 6 15.12 2.28 -3.50
C LYS A 6 14.05 1.46 -2.77
N PHE A 7 14.25 1.13 -1.50
CA PHE A 7 13.33 0.25 -0.76
C PHE A 7 12.21 1.02 -0.07
N ALA A 8 12.47 2.24 0.42
CA ALA A 8 11.44 3.12 0.96
C ALA A 8 10.52 3.73 -0.12
N THR A 9 10.82 3.50 -1.40
CA THR A 9 10.10 4.04 -2.56
C THR A 9 9.50 2.96 -3.45
N ASN A 10 9.34 1.72 -2.98
CA ASN A 10 8.64 0.69 -3.75
C ASN A 10 7.14 0.63 -3.37
N PRO A 11 6.22 1.06 -4.25
CA PRO A 11 4.79 1.07 -3.97
C PRO A 11 4.21 -0.31 -3.70
N ASP A 12 4.74 -1.37 -4.34
CA ASP A 12 4.21 -2.73 -4.21
C ASP A 12 4.47 -3.33 -2.82
N VAL A 13 5.62 -2.99 -2.23
CA VAL A 13 5.96 -3.40 -0.86
C VAL A 13 5.01 -2.72 0.12
N LEU A 14 4.76 -1.41 -0.06
CA LEU A 14 3.83 -0.67 0.77
C LEU A 14 2.40 -1.20 0.63
N ARG A 15 1.95 -1.45 -0.59
CA ARG A 15 0.64 -2.06 -0.89
C ARG A 15 0.48 -3.38 -0.16
N SER A 16 1.49 -4.25 -0.22
CA SER A 16 1.45 -5.57 0.43
C SER A 16 1.43 -5.45 1.95
N ALA A 17 2.24 -4.56 2.52
CA ALA A 17 2.25 -4.29 3.96
C ALA A 17 0.90 -3.75 4.45
N MET A 18 0.30 -2.80 3.73
CA MET A 18 -1.01 -2.23 4.08
C MET A 18 -2.14 -3.25 3.97
N ASN A 19 -2.15 -4.09 2.93
CA ASN A 19 -3.15 -5.16 2.78
C ASN A 19 -3.01 -6.28 3.81
N LEU A 20 -1.84 -6.43 4.44
CA LEU A 20 -1.62 -7.39 5.53
C LEU A 20 -1.91 -6.78 6.92
N TRP A 21 -1.97 -5.45 7.01
CA TRP A 21 -2.14 -4.74 8.27
C TRP A 21 -3.53 -5.01 8.87
N PRO A 22 -3.64 -5.60 10.08
CA PRO A 22 -4.93 -6.09 10.60
C PRO A 22 -6.03 -5.02 10.65
N PRO A 23 -5.76 -3.75 10.98
CA PRO A 23 -6.75 -2.68 10.86
C PRO A 23 -7.36 -2.48 9.46
N PHE A 24 -6.60 -2.63 8.37
CA PHE A 24 -7.14 -2.47 7.00
C PHE A 24 -8.01 -3.66 6.63
N VAL A 25 -7.53 -4.86 6.91
CA VAL A 25 -8.29 -6.11 6.71
C VAL A 25 -9.59 -6.09 7.51
N GLY A 26 -9.53 -5.73 8.79
CA GLY A 26 -10.70 -5.65 9.67
C GLY A 26 -11.72 -4.57 9.27
N ALA A 27 -11.27 -3.52 8.60
CA ALA A 27 -12.13 -2.47 8.06
C ALA A 27 -12.67 -2.80 6.65
N GLY A 28 -12.26 -3.93 6.04
CA GLY A 28 -12.64 -4.27 4.66
C GLY A 28 -11.94 -3.42 3.60
N ILE A 29 -10.84 -2.74 3.95
CA ILE A 29 -10.08 -1.87 3.05
C ILE A 29 -9.04 -2.72 2.33
N VAL A 30 -9.05 -2.70 1.01
CA VAL A 30 -8.01 -3.30 0.15
C VAL A 30 -7.35 -2.21 -0.67
N VAL A 31 -6.04 -2.07 -0.57
CA VAL A 31 -5.24 -1.23 -1.45
C VAL A 31 -5.11 -1.91 -2.81
N ASP A 32 -5.73 -1.33 -3.83
CA ASP A 32 -5.71 -1.84 -5.20
C ASP A 32 -4.43 -1.43 -5.93
N ASP A 33 -4.05 -0.16 -5.82
CA ASP A 33 -2.90 0.42 -6.53
C ASP A 33 -2.31 1.61 -5.77
N ILE A 34 -0.99 1.82 -5.90
CA ILE A 34 -0.27 2.98 -5.36
C ILE A 34 0.57 3.57 -6.50
N SER A 35 0.43 4.87 -6.77
CA SER A 35 1.22 5.55 -7.80
C SER A 35 2.72 5.39 -7.55
N PRO A 36 3.55 5.27 -8.61
CA PRO A 36 5.01 5.28 -8.50
C PRO A 36 5.60 6.51 -7.78
N ASP A 37 4.90 7.64 -7.80
CA ASP A 37 5.29 8.89 -7.13
C ASP A 37 4.62 9.09 -5.76
N PHE A 38 3.88 8.09 -5.27
CA PHE A 38 3.16 8.10 -3.99
C PHE A 38 2.16 9.24 -3.79
N ARG A 39 1.72 9.91 -4.86
CA ARG A 39 0.73 11.00 -4.76
C ARG A 39 -0.71 10.54 -4.71
N HIS A 40 -1.01 9.33 -5.19
CA HIS A 40 -2.36 8.77 -5.13
C HIS A 40 -2.37 7.29 -4.76
N ILE A 41 -3.45 6.88 -4.09
CA ILE A 41 -3.70 5.48 -3.74
C ILE A 41 -5.14 5.16 -4.15
N ARG A 42 -5.33 4.06 -4.88
CA ARG A 42 -6.66 3.52 -5.14
C ARG A 42 -6.96 2.44 -4.10
N ILE A 43 -8.11 2.57 -3.47
CA ILE A 43 -8.62 1.58 -2.53
C ILE A 43 -9.96 1.01 -3.00
N LEU A 44 -10.21 -0.23 -2.63
CA LEU A 44 -11.50 -0.89 -2.71
C LEU A 44 -12.00 -1.09 -1.29
N LEU A 45 -13.23 -0.65 -1.04
CA LEU A 45 -13.93 -0.98 0.20
C LEU A 45 -14.83 -2.18 -0.08
N LYS A 46 -14.56 -3.28 0.60
CA LYS A 46 -15.44 -4.45 0.53
C LYS A 46 -16.69 -4.14 1.36
N ASP A 47 -17.84 -4.12 0.70
CA ASP A 47 -19.11 -4.12 1.41
C ASP A 47 -19.31 -5.47 2.08
N ARG A 48 -19.99 -5.46 3.24
CA ARG A 48 -20.13 -6.64 4.11
C ARG A 48 -21.34 -7.47 3.75
#